data_AF-A0A2D6JQ82-F1
#
_entry.id   AF-A0A2D6JQ82-F1
#
_cell.length_a   1.000
_cell.length_b   1.000
_cell.length_c   1.000
_cell.angle_alpha   90.00
_cell.angle_beta   90.00
_cell.angle_gamma   90.00
#
_symmetry.space_group_name_H-M   'P 1'
#
loop_
_entity.id
_entity.type
_entity.pdbx_description
1 polymer ?
#
loop_
_entity_poly.entity_id
_entity_poly.type
_entity_poly.pdbx_seq_one_letter_code
_entity_poly.pdbx_strand_id
1 'polypeptide(L)'
;MRDVLNVPIFSPVSSALVSYGEQIKHADLVHISAPASLEGVLALGQLEAACLDLGLKYRRRLYTPRHHLPRDAPPAWTEEAKGLTVIADVEEATWAIADRAETSYVHLVPLNTSVEMGEKNRRMSGAIDPVVQAGALAAWLAPNGRRVRKLRPYISLGLWLRGALDTSMDPIHTTMLNHLKDEGSVRIVPLPEVASPAAEMIPHLSERQLKRLAKVWPTMDVDQRSLALSELILPCLTSRDLSTPRLEELVWHRMVVGDADMDLASQAHAVKKEWPQDEKSSKLYASKLLDQWLRSGTLMTSEEATDSNR
;
A
#
# COMPACT_ATOMS: atom_id res chain seq x y z
N MET A 1 4.53 -9.68 15.78
CA MET A 1 4.75 -9.33 14.35
C MET A 1 6.12 -9.81 13.98
N ARG A 2 6.28 -10.35 12.77
CA ARG A 2 7.60 -10.72 12.26
C ARG A 2 8.30 -9.47 11.76
N ASP A 3 9.62 -9.48 11.75
CA ASP A 3 10.38 -8.36 11.19
C ASP A 3 10.18 -8.30 9.67
N VAL A 4 9.84 -7.12 9.15
CA VAL A 4 9.63 -6.87 7.71
C VAL A 4 10.96 -6.91 6.97
N LEU A 5 12.03 -6.40 7.58
CA LEU A 5 13.33 -6.29 6.92
C LEU A 5 13.96 -7.67 6.67
N ASN A 6 13.47 -8.71 7.37
CA ASN A 6 13.85 -10.09 7.13
C ASN A 6 13.15 -10.73 5.93
N VAL A 7 12.15 -10.07 5.33
CA VAL A 7 11.52 -10.57 4.10
C VAL A 7 12.56 -10.49 2.96
N PRO A 8 12.74 -11.55 2.14
CA PRO A 8 13.81 -11.62 1.14
C PRO A 8 13.90 -10.42 0.18
N ILE A 9 12.75 -9.80 -0.14
CA ILE A 9 12.68 -8.62 -1.01
C ILE A 9 13.46 -7.42 -0.47
N PHE A 10 13.78 -7.36 0.83
CA PHE A 10 14.57 -6.28 1.42
C PHE A 10 16.06 -6.58 1.50
N SER A 11 16.50 -7.81 1.24
CA SER A 11 17.91 -8.18 1.34
C SER A 11 18.86 -7.17 0.66
N PRO A 12 18.59 -6.70 -0.59
CA PRO A 12 19.47 -5.74 -1.27
C PRO A 12 19.48 -4.32 -0.68
N VAL A 13 18.46 -3.95 0.10
CA VAL A 13 18.25 -2.57 0.57
C VAL A 13 18.30 -2.44 2.11
N SER A 14 18.36 -3.57 2.81
CA SER A 14 18.24 -3.65 4.27
C SER A 14 19.24 -2.77 5.00
N SER A 15 20.51 -2.78 4.57
CA SER A 15 21.57 -1.93 5.14
C SER A 15 21.26 -0.44 5.01
N ALA A 16 20.76 0.00 3.86
CA ALA A 16 20.36 1.39 3.63
C ALA A 16 19.17 1.78 4.51
N LEU A 17 18.15 0.93 4.61
CA LEU A 17 16.99 1.20 5.46
C LEU A 17 17.38 1.24 6.95
N VAL A 18 18.24 0.34 7.42
CA VAL A 18 18.76 0.40 8.80
C VAL A 18 19.52 1.70 9.04
N SER A 19 20.38 2.12 8.10
CA SER A 19 21.08 3.40 8.18
C SER A 19 20.10 4.59 8.24
N TYR A 20 19.04 4.59 7.44
CA TYR A 20 18.01 5.64 7.49
C TYR A 20 17.27 5.63 8.84
N GLY A 21 16.96 4.46 9.36
CA GLY A 21 16.38 4.31 10.69
C GLY A 21 17.26 4.90 11.78
N GLU A 22 18.57 4.63 11.75
CA GLU A 22 19.52 5.20 12.71
C GLU A 22 19.58 6.73 12.61
N GLN A 23 19.61 7.29 11.39
CA GLN A 23 19.56 8.75 11.20
C GLN A 23 18.27 9.36 11.78
N ILE A 24 17.11 8.74 11.52
CA ILE A 24 15.81 9.20 12.04
C ILE A 24 15.78 9.16 13.57
N LYS A 25 16.30 8.09 14.18
CA LYS A 25 16.30 7.90 15.63
C LYS A 25 17.16 8.92 16.38
N HIS A 26 18.26 9.36 15.77
CA HIS A 26 19.21 10.30 16.37
C HIS A 26 18.95 11.77 16.02
N ALA A 27 18.00 12.05 15.11
CA ALA A 27 17.66 13.41 14.73
C ALA A 27 16.87 14.15 15.82
N ASP A 28 17.27 15.38 16.13
CA ASP A 28 16.55 16.25 17.09
C ASP A 28 15.15 16.64 16.62
N LEU A 29 14.96 16.68 15.31
CA LEU A 29 13.71 17.00 14.62
C LEU A 29 13.70 16.29 13.27
N VAL A 30 12.60 15.61 12.95
CA VAL A 30 12.40 14.90 11.68
C VAL A 30 11.34 15.60 10.83
N HIS A 31 11.67 15.95 9.60
CA HIS A 31 10.75 16.52 8.63
C HIS A 31 10.31 15.42 7.65
N ILE A 32 9.12 14.86 7.85
CA ILE A 32 8.58 13.80 6.99
C ILE A 32 7.71 14.43 5.90
N SER A 33 7.91 14.03 4.65
CA SER A 33 7.14 14.57 3.52
C SER A 33 6.82 13.54 2.45
N ALA A 34 5.68 13.70 1.80
CA ALA A 34 5.17 12.85 0.73
C ALA A 34 4.20 13.64 -0.17
N PRO A 35 3.87 13.21 -1.39
CA PRO A 35 2.88 13.93 -2.20
C PRO A 35 1.47 13.75 -1.61
N ALA A 36 0.58 14.70 -1.89
CA ALA A 36 -0.84 14.59 -1.57
C ALA A 36 -1.56 13.61 -2.52
N SER A 37 -1.15 12.33 -2.46
CA SER A 37 -1.80 11.19 -3.12
C SER A 37 -2.07 10.09 -2.09
N LEU A 38 -2.83 9.05 -2.47
CA LEU A 38 -3.08 7.91 -1.58
C LEU A 38 -1.76 7.21 -1.19
N GLU A 39 -0.89 6.96 -2.15
CA GLU A 39 0.42 6.35 -1.95
C GLU A 39 1.28 7.21 -0.99
N GLY A 40 1.24 8.54 -1.16
CA GLY A 40 1.93 9.47 -0.28
C GLY A 40 1.38 9.46 1.15
N VAL A 41 0.06 9.43 1.33
CA VAL A 41 -0.59 9.28 2.65
C VAL A 41 -0.20 7.95 3.30
N LEU A 42 -0.21 6.86 2.54
CA LEU A 42 0.18 5.55 3.03
C LEU A 42 1.62 5.54 3.54
N ALA A 43 2.58 6.07 2.75
CA ALA A 43 3.97 6.15 3.16
C ALA A 43 4.17 7.06 4.39
N LEU A 44 3.56 8.25 4.36
CA LEU A 44 3.69 9.23 5.43
C LEU A 44 3.09 8.72 6.75
N GLY A 45 1.95 8.02 6.68
CA GLY A 45 1.32 7.43 7.87
C GLY A 45 2.17 6.37 8.55
N GLN A 46 2.92 5.56 7.80
CA GLN A 46 3.86 4.60 8.41
C GLN A 46 4.97 5.34 9.18
N LEU A 47 5.59 6.36 8.56
CA LEU A 47 6.65 7.15 9.20
C LEU A 47 6.13 7.93 10.42
N GLU A 48 4.96 8.56 10.29
CA GLU A 48 4.34 9.32 11.35
C GLU A 48 3.92 8.43 12.53
N ALA A 49 3.40 7.23 12.27
CA ALA A 49 3.10 6.25 13.30
C ALA A 49 4.33 5.87 14.13
N ALA A 50 5.49 5.67 13.49
CA ALA A 50 6.74 5.38 14.17
C ALA A 50 7.24 6.57 15.01
N CYS A 51 7.17 7.79 14.46
CA CYS A 51 7.53 9.00 15.21
C CYS A 51 6.65 9.16 16.47
N LEU A 52 5.33 8.96 16.33
CA LEU A 52 4.38 9.03 17.43
C LEU A 52 4.60 7.95 18.49
N ASP A 53 4.89 6.72 18.07
CA ASP A 53 5.09 5.60 19.01
C ASP A 53 6.45 5.70 19.74
N LEU A 54 7.46 6.32 19.15
CA LEU A 54 8.76 6.60 19.78
C LEU A 54 8.83 7.93 20.53
N GLY A 55 7.87 8.84 20.32
CA GLY A 55 7.91 10.19 20.86
C GLY A 55 8.94 11.10 20.18
N LEU A 56 9.28 10.84 18.91
CA LEU A 56 10.17 11.70 18.13
C LEU A 56 9.50 13.04 17.84
N LYS A 57 10.26 14.12 17.88
CA LYS A 57 9.79 15.43 17.39
C LYS A 57 9.78 15.38 15.88
N TYR A 58 8.62 15.62 15.28
CA TYR A 58 8.49 15.61 13.84
C TYR A 58 7.63 16.77 13.32
N ARG A 59 7.81 17.09 12.03
CA ARG A 59 6.91 17.93 11.24
C ARG A 59 6.53 17.17 9.98
N ARG A 60 5.25 17.12 9.66
CA ARG A 60 4.75 16.51 8.43
C ARG A 60 4.44 17.55 7.36
N ARG A 61 4.67 17.20 6.09
CA ARG A 61 4.30 18.03 4.93
C ARG A 61 3.81 17.17 3.78
N LEU A 62 2.59 17.44 3.32
CA LEU A 62 2.08 16.91 2.05
C LEU A 62 2.36 17.91 0.94
N TYR A 63 3.17 17.52 -0.05
CA TYR A 63 3.52 18.37 -1.19
C TYR A 63 2.62 18.13 -2.40
N THR A 64 2.70 19.01 -3.39
CA THR A 64 1.90 18.94 -4.61
C THR A 64 2.31 17.72 -5.45
N PRO A 65 1.40 16.79 -5.74
CA PRO A 65 1.69 15.66 -6.63
C PRO A 65 2.13 16.10 -8.03
N ARG A 66 2.93 15.29 -8.72
CA ARG A 66 3.50 15.61 -10.04
C ARG A 66 2.45 15.92 -11.10
N HIS A 67 1.28 15.29 -11.06
CA HIS A 67 0.21 15.53 -12.04
C HIS A 67 -0.46 16.92 -11.94
N HIS A 68 -0.27 17.64 -10.82
CA HIS A 68 -0.69 19.03 -10.67
C HIS A 68 0.41 20.04 -11.04
N LEU A 69 1.62 19.56 -11.36
CA LEU A 69 2.74 20.39 -11.72
C LEU A 69 2.89 20.47 -13.24
N PRO A 70 3.42 21.57 -13.79
CA PRO A 70 3.92 21.60 -15.16
C PRO A 70 4.96 20.49 -15.39
N ARG A 71 5.03 19.97 -16.62
CA ARG A 71 5.91 18.83 -16.98
C ARG A 71 7.38 19.02 -16.58
N ASP A 72 7.89 20.24 -16.66
CA ASP A 72 9.29 20.58 -16.40
C ASP A 72 9.51 21.23 -15.01
N ALA A 73 8.48 21.21 -14.16
CA ALA A 73 8.62 21.75 -12.82
C ALA A 73 9.53 20.86 -11.96
N PRO A 74 10.36 21.45 -11.08
CA PRO A 74 11.13 20.67 -10.12
C PRO A 74 10.19 19.95 -9.15
N PRO A 75 10.69 18.93 -8.41
CA PRO A 75 9.92 18.29 -7.36
C PRO A 75 9.37 19.32 -6.36
N ALA A 76 8.12 19.15 -5.92
CA ALA A 76 7.46 20.11 -5.02
C ALA A 76 7.86 19.97 -3.53
N TRP A 77 8.91 19.20 -3.26
CA TRP A 77 9.51 19.04 -1.94
C TRP A 77 10.81 19.84 -1.82
N THR A 78 11.23 20.11 -0.59
CA THR A 78 12.45 20.88 -0.30
C THR A 78 13.16 20.26 0.90
N GLU A 79 14.50 20.30 0.90
CA GLU A 79 15.30 19.99 2.07
C GLU A 79 15.21 21.13 3.11
N GLU A 80 15.02 20.76 4.37
CA GLU A 80 14.93 21.70 5.48
C GLU A 80 16.31 21.96 6.07
N ALA A 81 16.61 23.23 6.38
CA ALA A 81 17.94 23.63 6.85
C ALA A 81 18.31 23.13 8.26
N LYS A 82 17.35 22.62 9.02
CA LYS A 82 17.53 22.10 10.39
C LYS A 82 16.77 20.79 10.56
N GLY A 83 17.36 19.86 11.31
CA GLY A 83 16.81 18.52 11.49
C GLY A 83 17.08 17.61 10.29
N LEU A 84 16.51 16.40 10.32
CA LEU A 84 16.62 15.44 9.24
C LEU A 84 15.41 15.55 8.32
N THR A 85 15.63 15.75 7.02
CA THR A 85 14.57 15.65 6.01
C THR A 85 14.40 14.20 5.58
N VAL A 86 13.15 13.72 5.56
CA VAL A 86 12.75 12.38 5.09
C VAL A 86 11.65 12.55 4.06
N ILE A 87 11.88 12.04 2.84
CA ILE A 87 11.00 12.26 1.69
C ILE A 87 10.56 10.92 1.13
N ALA A 88 9.27 10.63 1.14
CA ALA A 88 8.67 9.49 0.46
C ALA A 88 8.18 9.90 -0.93
N ASP A 89 9.06 9.77 -1.93
CA ASP A 89 8.79 10.17 -3.31
C ASP A 89 8.24 8.97 -4.11
N VAL A 90 6.95 8.72 -3.92
CA VAL A 90 6.20 7.62 -4.55
C VAL A 90 6.02 7.78 -6.06
N GLU A 91 6.24 8.98 -6.59
CA GLU A 91 6.09 9.31 -8.02
C GLU A 91 7.43 9.29 -8.77
N GLU A 92 8.54 8.99 -8.09
CA GLU A 92 9.87 8.84 -8.70
C GLU A 92 9.99 7.53 -9.50
N ALA A 93 10.91 7.53 -10.48
CA ALA A 93 11.30 6.32 -11.20
C ALA A 93 11.90 5.28 -10.24
N THR A 94 12.03 4.04 -10.70
CA THR A 94 12.69 2.99 -9.91
C THR A 94 14.20 3.06 -10.08
N TRP A 95 14.92 3.01 -8.96
CA TRP A 95 16.39 3.09 -8.92
C TRP A 95 17.02 1.78 -8.50
N ALA A 96 18.24 1.50 -8.96
CA ALA A 96 19.09 0.53 -8.28
C ALA A 96 19.69 1.20 -7.03
N ILE A 97 19.81 0.45 -5.93
CA ILE A 97 20.36 0.98 -4.68
C ILE A 97 21.79 1.50 -4.84
N ALA A 98 22.58 0.89 -5.72
CA ALA A 98 23.97 1.26 -6.00
C ALA A 98 24.10 2.58 -6.78
N ASP A 99 23.06 2.99 -7.51
CA ASP A 99 23.08 4.22 -8.32
C ASP A 99 22.68 5.46 -7.50
N ARG A 100 22.40 5.28 -6.20
CA ARG A 100 21.97 6.36 -5.32
C ARG A 100 23.16 7.16 -4.82
N ALA A 101 23.08 8.47 -5.02
CA ALA A 101 24.00 9.40 -4.38
C ALA A 101 23.79 9.40 -2.85
N GLU A 102 24.88 9.55 -2.11
CA GLU A 102 24.81 9.88 -0.69
C GLU A 102 24.26 11.30 -0.53
N THR A 103 23.24 11.44 0.30
CA THR A 103 22.52 12.69 0.54
C THR A 103 22.48 13.01 2.04
N SER A 104 22.38 14.30 2.38
CA SER A 104 22.16 14.77 3.76
C SER A 104 20.75 14.47 4.29
N TYR A 105 19.83 14.10 3.40
CA TYR A 105 18.46 13.74 3.69
C TYR A 105 18.18 12.26 3.35
N VAL A 106 17.12 11.70 3.95
CA VAL A 106 16.62 10.38 3.60
C VAL A 106 15.61 10.52 2.46
N HIS A 107 15.85 9.84 1.35
CA HIS A 107 14.93 9.82 0.20
C HIS A 107 14.46 8.39 -0.03
N LEU A 108 13.17 8.13 0.12
CA LEU A 108 12.55 6.86 -0.19
C LEU A 108 11.96 6.98 -1.59
N VAL A 109 12.65 6.38 -2.55
CA VAL A 109 12.23 6.22 -3.95
C VAL A 109 11.99 4.74 -4.19
N PRO A 110 11.23 4.33 -5.22
CA PRO A 110 11.12 2.92 -5.56
C PRO A 110 12.49 2.29 -5.84
N LEU A 111 12.77 1.13 -5.26
CA LEU A 111 14.07 0.45 -5.38
C LEU A 111 13.93 -0.91 -6.05
N ASN A 112 14.79 -1.18 -7.02
CA ASN A 112 14.91 -2.49 -7.66
C ASN A 112 15.26 -3.56 -6.62
N THR A 113 14.57 -4.70 -6.70
CA THR A 113 14.86 -5.87 -5.89
C THR A 113 14.54 -7.15 -6.66
N SER A 114 14.76 -8.29 -6.04
CA SER A 114 14.41 -9.59 -6.57
C SER A 114 14.11 -10.58 -5.47
N VAL A 115 13.29 -11.59 -5.77
CA VAL A 115 12.98 -12.71 -4.88
C VAL A 115 13.12 -14.02 -5.65
N GLU A 116 13.52 -15.09 -4.96
CA GLU A 116 13.47 -16.44 -5.52
C GLU A 116 12.10 -17.05 -5.26
N MET A 117 11.44 -17.55 -6.31
CA MET A 117 10.08 -18.07 -6.22
C MET A 117 9.90 -19.35 -7.04
N GLY A 118 8.97 -20.20 -6.58
CA GLY A 118 8.58 -21.46 -7.21
C GLY A 118 9.55 -22.61 -6.92
N GLU A 119 9.18 -23.82 -7.31
CA GLU A 119 9.94 -25.06 -7.03
C GLU A 119 11.38 -25.05 -7.57
N LYS A 120 11.64 -24.23 -8.60
CA LYS A 120 12.95 -24.09 -9.24
C LYS A 120 13.76 -22.91 -8.71
N ASN A 121 13.31 -22.23 -7.64
CA ASN A 121 13.93 -21.03 -7.07
C ASN A 121 14.31 -20.01 -8.15
N ARG A 122 13.38 -19.73 -9.07
CA ARG A 122 13.63 -18.78 -10.14
C ARG A 122 13.71 -17.39 -9.55
N ARG A 123 14.79 -16.67 -9.84
CA ARG A 123 14.94 -15.27 -9.46
C ARG A 123 13.99 -14.40 -10.30
N MET A 124 13.08 -13.72 -9.64
CA MET A 124 12.11 -12.82 -10.24
C MET A 124 12.41 -11.39 -9.77
N SER A 125 12.53 -10.47 -10.72
CA SER A 125 12.80 -9.06 -10.45
C SER A 125 11.52 -8.28 -10.19
N GLY A 126 11.64 -7.22 -9.41
CA GLY A 126 10.56 -6.25 -9.19
C GLY A 126 11.09 -5.03 -8.45
N ALA A 127 10.21 -4.29 -7.78
CA ALA A 127 10.59 -3.12 -7.01
C ALA A 127 9.82 -3.03 -5.70
N ILE A 128 10.50 -2.59 -4.64
CA ILE A 128 9.82 -2.15 -3.41
C ILE A 128 9.51 -0.66 -3.54
N ASP A 129 8.28 -0.29 -3.22
CA ASP A 129 7.84 1.10 -3.29
C ASP A 129 8.07 1.84 -1.96
N PRO A 130 7.99 3.18 -1.92
CA PRO A 130 8.24 3.94 -0.69
C PRO A 130 7.26 3.65 0.45
N VAL A 131 6.03 3.18 0.20
CA VAL A 131 5.09 2.76 1.25
C VAL A 131 5.62 1.53 1.98
N VAL A 132 6.03 0.51 1.23
CA VAL A 132 6.61 -0.72 1.81
C VAL A 132 7.93 -0.41 2.52
N GLN A 133 8.77 0.46 1.96
CA GLN A 133 10.00 0.92 2.63
C GLN A 133 9.70 1.69 3.93
N ALA A 134 8.75 2.62 3.90
CA ALA A 134 8.31 3.37 5.09
C ALA A 134 7.72 2.44 6.17
N GLY A 135 6.93 1.44 5.76
CA GLY A 135 6.40 0.41 6.67
C GLY A 135 7.49 -0.44 7.31
N ALA A 136 8.52 -0.81 6.54
CA ALA A 136 9.67 -1.55 7.06
C ALA A 136 10.52 -0.70 8.03
N LEU A 137 10.78 0.56 7.69
CA LEU A 137 11.44 1.52 8.57
C LEU A 137 10.65 1.74 9.86
N ALA A 138 9.34 1.91 9.75
CA ALA A 138 8.47 2.10 10.91
C ALA A 138 8.51 0.89 11.86
N ALA A 139 8.47 -0.33 11.30
CA ALA A 139 8.59 -1.57 12.06
C ALA A 139 9.96 -1.73 12.72
N TRP A 140 11.03 -1.29 12.07
CA TRP A 140 12.38 -1.31 12.64
C TRP A 140 12.55 -0.26 13.74
N LEU A 141 12.04 0.96 13.53
CA LEU A 141 12.08 2.06 14.49
C LEU A 141 11.28 1.75 15.75
N ALA A 142 10.03 1.31 15.57
CA ALA A 142 9.08 1.06 16.66
C ALA A 142 8.50 -0.36 16.57
N PRO A 143 9.30 -1.42 16.82
CA PRO A 143 8.87 -2.82 16.65
C PRO A 143 7.69 -3.21 17.54
N ASN A 144 7.55 -2.53 18.68
CA ASN A 144 6.44 -2.70 19.63
C ASN A 144 5.43 -1.54 19.58
N GLY A 145 5.54 -0.65 18.59
CA GLY A 145 4.67 0.50 18.41
C GLY A 145 3.22 0.08 18.17
N ARG A 146 2.29 0.68 18.94
CA ARG A 146 0.86 0.39 18.84
C ARG A 146 0.31 0.86 17.49
N ARG A 147 0.66 2.07 17.04
CA ARG A 147 0.20 2.62 15.76
C ARG A 147 0.87 1.90 14.61
N VAL A 148 2.18 1.65 14.69
CA VAL A 148 2.90 0.89 13.65
C VAL A 148 2.27 -0.48 13.43
N ARG A 149 1.93 -1.20 14.52
CA ARG A 149 1.19 -2.47 14.42
C ARG A 149 -0.18 -2.31 13.76
N LYS A 150 -0.88 -1.22 14.05
CA LYS A 150 -2.22 -0.95 13.52
C LYS A 150 -2.20 -0.64 12.02
N LEU A 151 -1.17 0.06 11.54
CA LEU A 151 -1.02 0.44 10.14
C LEU A 151 -0.31 -0.62 9.29
N ARG A 152 0.30 -1.62 9.93
CA ARG A 152 1.02 -2.74 9.30
C ARG A 152 0.27 -3.42 8.15
N PRO A 153 -1.04 -3.72 8.23
CA PRO A 153 -1.73 -4.43 7.15
C PRO A 153 -1.72 -3.70 5.81
N TYR A 154 -1.53 -2.38 5.82
CA TYR A 154 -1.66 -1.50 4.66
C TYR A 154 -0.36 -1.34 3.86
N ILE A 155 0.78 -1.88 4.33
CA ILE A 155 2.07 -1.62 3.67
C ILE A 155 2.10 -2.16 2.23
N SER A 156 1.43 -3.28 1.95
CA SER A 156 1.34 -3.87 0.61
C SER A 156 0.49 -3.04 -0.36
N LEU A 157 -0.31 -2.08 0.12
CA LEU A 157 -1.08 -1.22 -0.77
C LEU A 157 -0.19 -0.36 -1.67
N GLY A 158 1.03 -0.02 -1.26
CA GLY A 158 1.98 0.65 -2.14
C GLY A 158 2.28 -0.17 -3.40
N LEU A 159 2.56 -1.46 -3.22
CA LEU A 159 2.81 -2.40 -4.33
C LEU A 159 1.55 -2.63 -5.16
N TRP A 160 0.38 -2.77 -4.52
CA TRP A 160 -0.91 -2.88 -5.19
C TRP A 160 -1.19 -1.67 -6.11
N LEU A 161 -0.90 -0.46 -5.65
CA LEU A 161 -1.19 0.78 -6.38
C LEU A 161 -0.18 1.08 -7.50
N ARG A 162 0.93 0.33 -7.58
CA ARG A 162 1.88 0.42 -8.70
C ARG A 162 1.37 -0.29 -9.95
N GLY A 163 1.95 0.06 -11.08
CA GLY A 163 1.59 -0.50 -12.39
C GLY A 163 2.20 -1.86 -12.72
N ALA A 164 2.92 -2.53 -11.80
CA ALA A 164 3.51 -3.84 -12.08
C ALA A 164 2.44 -4.88 -12.45
N LEU A 165 1.36 -4.92 -11.65
CA LEU A 165 0.20 -5.78 -11.87
C LEU A 165 -0.55 -5.47 -13.16
N ASP A 166 -0.37 -4.31 -13.78
CA ASP A 166 -1.03 -3.94 -15.04
C ASP A 166 -0.43 -4.68 -16.25
N THR A 167 0.76 -5.24 -16.10
CA THR A 167 1.50 -5.88 -17.20
C THR A 167 1.79 -7.36 -16.94
N SER A 168 2.10 -7.72 -15.70
CA SER A 168 2.49 -9.09 -15.33
C SER A 168 2.21 -9.36 -13.84
N MET A 169 2.40 -10.59 -13.40
CA MET A 169 2.39 -10.91 -11.97
C MET A 169 3.50 -10.11 -11.25
N ASP A 170 3.18 -9.57 -10.08
CA ASP A 170 4.16 -8.87 -9.24
C ASP A 170 4.65 -9.81 -8.10
N PRO A 171 5.86 -10.41 -8.23
CA PRO A 171 6.39 -11.32 -7.22
C PRO A 171 6.69 -10.62 -5.89
N ILE A 172 6.91 -9.31 -5.91
CA ILE A 172 7.20 -8.52 -4.70
C ILE A 172 5.90 -8.29 -3.93
N HIS A 173 4.81 -7.95 -4.62
CA HIS A 173 3.47 -7.89 -4.05
C HIS A 173 3.08 -9.23 -3.42
N THR A 174 3.19 -10.33 -4.17
CA THR A 174 2.84 -11.67 -3.66
C THR A 174 3.69 -12.07 -2.45
N THR A 175 4.99 -11.76 -2.45
CA THR A 175 5.86 -12.07 -1.30
C THR A 175 5.45 -11.29 -0.05
N MET A 176 5.15 -10.00 -0.20
CA MET A 176 4.69 -9.16 0.91
C MET A 176 3.32 -9.59 1.45
N LEU A 177 2.41 -9.91 0.54
CA LEU A 177 1.07 -10.41 0.84
C LEU A 177 1.14 -11.72 1.67
N ASN A 178 1.98 -12.67 1.26
CA ASN A 178 2.22 -13.91 2.01
C ASN A 178 2.83 -13.64 3.39
N HIS A 179 3.82 -12.73 3.50
CA HIS A 179 4.39 -12.35 4.78
C HIS A 179 3.34 -11.79 5.74
N LEU A 180 2.50 -10.85 5.27
CA LEU A 180 1.44 -10.24 6.07
C LEU A 180 0.39 -11.27 6.51
N LYS A 181 0.07 -12.25 5.66
CA LYS A 181 -0.82 -13.37 6.01
C LYS A 181 -0.21 -14.28 7.08
N ASP A 182 1.04 -14.70 6.88
CA ASP A 182 1.71 -15.67 7.75
C ASP A 182 2.00 -15.10 9.14
N GLU A 183 2.15 -13.78 9.27
CA GLU A 183 2.26 -13.11 10.56
C GLU A 183 0.91 -12.73 11.20
N GLY A 184 -0.20 -12.95 10.49
CA GLY A 184 -1.57 -12.69 10.96
C GLY A 184 -2.02 -11.23 10.86
N SER A 185 -1.31 -10.38 10.09
CA SER A 185 -1.69 -8.97 9.87
C SER A 185 -2.92 -8.84 8.97
N VAL A 186 -3.10 -9.77 8.02
CA VAL A 186 -4.26 -9.85 7.13
C VAL A 186 -4.74 -11.29 6.97
N ARG A 187 -6.01 -11.46 6.68
CA ARG A 187 -6.54 -12.67 6.05
C ARG A 187 -6.57 -12.46 4.54
N ILE A 188 -6.28 -13.51 3.79
CA ILE A 188 -6.41 -13.51 2.33
C ILE A 188 -7.57 -14.40 1.98
N VAL A 189 -8.58 -13.80 1.35
CA VAL A 189 -9.83 -14.49 1.01
C VAL A 189 -10.21 -14.23 -0.44
N PRO A 190 -10.95 -15.13 -1.10
CA PRO A 190 -11.53 -14.87 -2.41
C PRO A 190 -12.65 -13.84 -2.32
N LEU A 191 -12.95 -13.19 -3.45
CA LEU A 191 -13.94 -12.12 -3.56
C LEU A 191 -15.31 -12.43 -2.92
N PRO A 192 -15.90 -13.63 -3.05
CA PRO A 192 -17.20 -13.96 -2.43
C PRO A 192 -17.18 -14.02 -0.89
N GLU A 193 -16.01 -14.07 -0.26
CA GLU A 193 -15.86 -14.06 1.20
C GLU A 193 -15.69 -12.65 1.78
N VAL A 194 -15.54 -11.62 0.95
CA VAL A 194 -15.57 -10.23 1.40
C VAL A 194 -17.02 -9.80 1.59
N ALA A 195 -17.36 -9.24 2.75
CA ALA A 195 -18.74 -8.87 3.08
C ALA A 195 -19.24 -7.69 2.23
N SER A 196 -18.38 -6.68 2.04
CA SER A 196 -18.70 -5.44 1.33
C SER A 196 -17.62 -5.05 0.32
N PRO A 197 -17.37 -5.85 -0.74
CA PRO A 197 -16.42 -5.51 -1.78
C PRO A 197 -16.97 -4.40 -2.70
N ALA A 198 -16.10 -3.47 -3.09
CA ALA A 198 -16.33 -2.49 -4.15
C ALA A 198 -16.28 -3.19 -5.53
N ALA A 199 -17.38 -3.84 -5.90
CA ALA A 199 -17.48 -4.63 -7.14
C ALA A 199 -17.30 -3.81 -8.42
N GLU A 200 -17.60 -2.50 -8.37
CA GLU A 200 -17.45 -1.58 -9.50
C GLU A 200 -16.00 -1.42 -9.96
N MET A 201 -15.03 -1.79 -9.10
CA MET A 201 -13.61 -1.80 -9.46
C MET A 201 -13.25 -2.89 -10.48
N ILE A 202 -14.14 -3.87 -10.70
CA ILE A 202 -13.96 -4.99 -11.62
C ILE A 202 -14.93 -4.81 -12.80
N PRO A 203 -14.45 -4.36 -13.97
CA PRO A 203 -15.30 -4.15 -15.14
C PRO A 203 -16.09 -5.41 -15.52
N HIS A 204 -17.36 -5.21 -15.88
CA HIS A 204 -18.31 -6.26 -16.27
C HIS A 204 -18.65 -7.32 -15.21
N LEU A 205 -18.18 -7.16 -13.97
CA LEU A 205 -18.55 -8.06 -12.88
C LEU A 205 -20.03 -7.87 -12.51
N SER A 206 -20.79 -8.97 -12.47
CA SER A 206 -22.18 -8.91 -12.03
C SER A 206 -22.28 -8.95 -10.50
N GLU A 207 -22.55 -7.79 -9.88
CA GLU A 207 -22.85 -7.70 -8.45
C GLU A 207 -23.95 -8.68 -7.99
N ARG A 208 -24.98 -8.86 -8.82
CA ARG A 208 -26.08 -9.78 -8.53
C ARG A 208 -25.59 -11.22 -8.45
N GLN A 209 -24.72 -11.64 -9.37
CA GLN A 209 -24.15 -12.98 -9.35
C GLN A 209 -23.18 -13.14 -8.17
N LEU A 210 -22.35 -12.13 -7.88
CA LEU A 210 -21.45 -12.13 -6.72
C LEU A 210 -22.23 -12.29 -5.41
N LYS A 211 -23.28 -11.49 -5.19
CA LYS A 211 -24.14 -11.56 -3.99
C LYS A 211 -24.82 -12.93 -3.85
N ARG A 212 -25.20 -13.57 -4.96
CA ARG A 212 -25.75 -14.93 -4.94
C ARG A 212 -24.67 -15.96 -4.61
N LEU A 213 -23.49 -15.83 -5.21
CA LEU A 213 -22.37 -16.72 -4.98
C LEU A 213 -21.91 -16.68 -3.52
N ALA A 214 -21.76 -15.47 -2.93
CA ALA A 214 -21.38 -15.29 -1.53
C ALA A 214 -22.30 -16.04 -0.55
N LYS A 215 -23.61 -16.15 -0.84
CA LYS A 215 -24.56 -16.88 0.01
C LYS A 215 -24.37 -18.40 0.00
N VAL A 216 -23.99 -18.96 -1.14
CA VAL A 216 -23.79 -20.41 -1.31
C VAL A 216 -22.32 -20.82 -1.15
N TRP A 217 -21.39 -19.87 -1.12
CA TRP A 217 -19.96 -20.10 -0.98
C TRP A 217 -19.56 -21.00 0.20
N PRO A 218 -20.15 -20.85 1.40
CA PRO A 218 -19.79 -21.71 2.54
C PRO A 218 -20.18 -23.18 2.35
N THR A 219 -21.13 -23.48 1.46
CA THR A 219 -21.59 -24.86 1.20
C THR A 219 -20.82 -25.56 0.08
N MET A 220 -19.93 -24.84 -0.61
CA MET A 220 -19.17 -25.35 -1.75
C MET A 220 -17.83 -25.94 -1.34
N ASP A 221 -17.43 -27.02 -2.00
CA ASP A 221 -16.07 -27.57 -1.93
C ASP A 221 -15.08 -26.77 -2.82
N VAL A 222 -13.81 -27.19 -2.82
CA VAL A 222 -12.72 -26.47 -3.53
C VAL A 222 -12.94 -26.45 -5.05
N ASP A 223 -13.44 -27.54 -5.64
CA ASP A 223 -13.64 -27.65 -7.08
C ASP A 223 -14.85 -26.80 -7.53
N GLN A 224 -15.93 -26.86 -6.75
CA GLN A 224 -17.12 -26.04 -6.96
C GLN A 224 -16.80 -24.55 -6.84
N ARG A 225 -16.03 -24.14 -5.83
CA ARG A 225 -15.56 -22.76 -5.66
C ARG A 225 -14.74 -22.29 -6.84
N SER A 226 -13.85 -23.15 -7.34
CA SER A 226 -12.99 -22.83 -8.48
C SER A 226 -13.79 -22.60 -9.75
N LEU A 227 -14.71 -23.53 -10.07
CA LEU A 227 -15.59 -23.42 -11.22
C LEU A 227 -16.50 -22.18 -11.13
N ALA A 228 -17.14 -21.97 -9.98
CA ALA A 228 -18.07 -20.86 -9.78
C ALA A 228 -17.39 -19.49 -9.90
N LEU A 229 -16.15 -19.36 -9.41
CA LEU A 229 -15.36 -18.14 -9.61
C LEU A 229 -14.98 -17.94 -11.07
N SER A 230 -14.51 -18.98 -11.78
CA SER A 230 -14.20 -18.90 -13.20
C SER A 230 -15.41 -18.45 -14.03
N GLU A 231 -16.60 -18.99 -13.76
CA GLU A 231 -17.84 -18.57 -14.42
C GLU A 231 -18.21 -17.12 -14.11
N LEU A 232 -18.03 -16.68 -12.85
CA LEU A 232 -18.32 -15.30 -12.44
C LEU A 232 -17.45 -14.27 -13.17
N ILE A 233 -16.16 -14.59 -13.37
CA ILE A 233 -15.18 -13.64 -13.92
C ILE A 233 -15.01 -13.71 -15.43
N LEU A 234 -15.58 -14.73 -16.09
CA LEU A 234 -15.48 -14.92 -17.54
C LEU A 234 -15.86 -13.64 -18.34
N PRO A 235 -16.91 -12.88 -17.98
CA PRO A 235 -17.21 -11.62 -18.67
C PRO A 235 -16.14 -10.54 -18.48
N CYS A 236 -15.47 -10.52 -17.32
CA CYS A 236 -14.45 -9.53 -16.96
C CYS A 236 -13.20 -9.65 -17.83
N LEU A 237 -12.88 -10.84 -18.34
CA LEU A 237 -11.74 -11.09 -19.22
C LEU A 237 -11.83 -10.36 -20.58
N THR A 238 -12.99 -9.82 -20.94
CA THR A 238 -13.17 -9.05 -22.17
C THR A 238 -12.75 -7.58 -22.04
N SER A 239 -12.61 -7.07 -20.82
CA SER A 239 -12.19 -5.68 -20.58
C SER A 239 -10.71 -5.49 -20.86
N ARG A 240 -10.36 -4.31 -21.38
CA ARG A 240 -8.95 -3.86 -21.52
C ARG A 240 -8.52 -2.94 -20.38
N ASP A 241 -9.45 -2.55 -19.51
CA ASP A 241 -9.20 -1.57 -18.44
C ASP A 241 -8.54 -2.22 -17.22
N LEU A 242 -8.62 -3.56 -17.12
CA LEU A 242 -8.06 -4.35 -16.04
C LEU A 242 -7.23 -5.49 -16.61
N SER A 243 -5.96 -5.56 -16.25
CA SER A 243 -5.07 -6.63 -16.66
C SER A 243 -5.47 -7.98 -16.01
N THR A 244 -5.15 -9.09 -16.67
CA THR A 244 -5.39 -10.43 -16.11
C THR A 244 -4.73 -10.63 -14.75
N PRO A 245 -3.45 -10.27 -14.51
CA PRO A 245 -2.84 -10.43 -13.19
C PRO A 245 -3.53 -9.62 -12.10
N ARG A 246 -3.95 -8.38 -12.41
CA ARG A 246 -4.69 -7.57 -11.44
C ARG A 246 -6.08 -8.15 -11.17
N LEU A 247 -6.77 -8.66 -12.19
CA LEU A 247 -8.04 -9.36 -12.01
C LEU A 247 -7.89 -10.59 -11.10
N GLU A 248 -6.84 -11.40 -11.29
CA GLU A 248 -6.57 -12.56 -10.44
C GLU A 248 -6.40 -12.16 -8.97
N GLU A 249 -5.61 -11.13 -8.68
CA GLU A 249 -5.45 -10.61 -7.31
C GLU A 249 -6.80 -10.12 -6.72
N LEU A 250 -7.61 -9.43 -7.54
CA LEU A 250 -8.93 -8.94 -7.13
C LEU A 250 -9.96 -10.03 -6.92
N VAL A 251 -9.74 -11.24 -7.45
CA VAL A 251 -10.71 -12.33 -7.36
C VAL A 251 -10.29 -13.33 -6.28
N TRP A 252 -8.99 -13.61 -6.16
CA TRP A 252 -8.48 -14.69 -5.31
C TRP A 252 -7.80 -14.19 -4.04
N HIS A 253 -7.23 -12.98 -4.05
CA HIS A 253 -6.28 -12.54 -3.03
C HIS A 253 -6.72 -11.25 -2.30
N ARG A 254 -7.98 -11.19 -1.84
CA ARG A 254 -8.49 -10.02 -1.08
C ARG A 254 -7.88 -9.99 0.31
N MET A 255 -7.18 -8.90 0.63
CA MET A 255 -6.64 -8.66 1.97
C MET A 255 -7.71 -8.08 2.89
N VAL A 256 -8.09 -8.80 3.93
CA VAL A 256 -9.04 -8.34 4.96
C VAL A 256 -8.33 -8.21 6.30
N VAL A 257 -8.52 -7.09 6.98
CA VAL A 257 -7.89 -6.81 8.29
C VAL A 257 -8.85 -7.20 9.41
N GLY A 258 -8.47 -8.18 10.23
CA GLY A 258 -9.33 -8.68 11.31
C GLY A 258 -10.70 -9.12 10.80
N ASP A 259 -11.76 -8.53 11.37
CA ASP A 259 -13.17 -8.77 11.01
C ASP A 259 -13.76 -7.61 10.18
N ALA A 260 -12.93 -6.80 9.52
CA ALA A 260 -13.42 -5.72 8.67
C ALA A 260 -14.27 -6.27 7.51
N ASP A 261 -15.38 -5.60 7.22
CA ASP A 261 -16.30 -6.00 6.14
C ASP A 261 -15.73 -5.77 4.75
N MET A 262 -14.83 -4.80 4.62
CA MET A 262 -14.25 -4.35 3.35
C MET A 262 -12.77 -4.66 3.31
N ASP A 263 -12.32 -5.27 2.20
CA ASP A 263 -10.91 -5.52 1.97
C ASP A 263 -10.13 -4.24 1.61
N LEU A 264 -8.81 -4.33 1.67
CA LEU A 264 -7.92 -3.19 1.47
C LEU A 264 -7.96 -2.60 0.04
N ALA A 265 -8.17 -3.43 -0.98
CA ALA A 265 -8.24 -2.96 -2.36
C ALA A 265 -9.53 -2.17 -2.60
N SER A 266 -10.64 -2.59 -2.01
CA SER A 266 -11.90 -1.82 -2.00
C SER A 266 -11.80 -0.52 -1.20
N GLN A 267 -11.16 -0.54 -0.02
CA GLN A 267 -10.90 0.70 0.73
C GLN A 267 -10.09 1.69 -0.11
N ALA A 268 -9.01 1.23 -0.74
CA ALA A 268 -8.17 2.06 -1.61
C ALA A 268 -8.94 2.60 -2.83
N HIS A 269 -9.80 1.79 -3.45
CA HIS A 269 -10.64 2.21 -4.57
C HIS A 269 -11.62 3.32 -4.16
N ALA A 270 -12.34 3.14 -3.04
CA ALA A 270 -13.30 4.12 -2.55
C ALA A 270 -12.60 5.46 -2.22
N VAL A 271 -11.43 5.41 -1.56
CA VAL A 271 -10.64 6.61 -1.27
C VAL A 271 -10.20 7.32 -2.56
N LYS A 272 -9.75 6.57 -3.58
CA LYS A 272 -9.38 7.15 -4.88
C LYS A 272 -10.56 7.79 -5.61
N LYS A 273 -11.76 7.21 -5.48
CA LYS A 273 -12.99 7.73 -6.10
C LYS A 273 -13.44 9.07 -5.50
N GLU A 274 -13.24 9.24 -4.20
CA GLU A 274 -13.56 10.49 -3.49
C GLU A 274 -12.45 11.55 -3.56
N TRP A 275 -11.29 11.18 -4.11
CA TRP A 275 -10.12 12.06 -4.11
C TRP A 275 -10.35 13.34 -4.93
N PRO A 276 -10.22 14.53 -4.34
CA PRO A 276 -10.47 15.78 -5.06
C PRO A 276 -9.48 16.02 -6.21
N GLN A 277 -9.98 16.62 -7.30
CA GLN A 277 -9.18 17.01 -8.47
C GLN A 277 -8.49 18.37 -8.33
N ASP A 278 -8.89 19.20 -7.38
CA ASP A 278 -8.25 20.49 -7.11
C ASP A 278 -7.06 20.30 -6.15
N GLU A 279 -5.93 20.97 -6.42
CA GLU A 279 -4.69 20.81 -5.65
C GLU A 279 -4.89 21.10 -4.14
N LYS A 280 -5.56 22.21 -3.80
CA LYS A 280 -5.74 22.61 -2.40
C LYS A 280 -6.67 21.65 -1.67
N SER A 281 -7.74 21.26 -2.35
CA SER A 281 -8.72 20.31 -1.84
C SER A 281 -8.12 18.92 -1.64
N SER A 282 -7.27 18.48 -2.58
CA SER A 282 -6.50 17.23 -2.52
C SER A 282 -5.56 17.20 -1.31
N LYS A 283 -4.78 18.27 -1.08
CA LYS A 283 -3.92 18.39 0.11
C LYS A 283 -4.71 18.34 1.43
N LEU A 284 -5.85 19.02 1.49
CA LEU A 284 -6.70 19.01 2.68
C LEU A 284 -7.31 17.62 2.93
N TYR A 285 -7.80 16.96 1.88
CA TYR A 285 -8.34 15.60 1.95
C TYR A 285 -7.27 14.62 2.43
N ALA A 286 -6.08 14.65 1.83
CA ALA A 286 -4.94 13.82 2.22
C ALA A 286 -4.55 14.01 3.69
N SER A 287 -4.51 15.24 4.19
CA SER A 287 -4.21 15.51 5.61
C SER A 287 -5.30 14.94 6.54
N LYS A 288 -6.58 15.11 6.19
CA LYS A 288 -7.70 14.60 7.01
C LYS A 288 -7.72 13.08 7.03
N LEU A 289 -7.55 12.45 5.87
CA LEU A 289 -7.46 10.99 5.73
C LEU A 289 -6.31 10.43 6.57
N LEU A 290 -5.14 11.07 6.52
CA LEU A 290 -3.98 10.66 7.32
C LEU A 290 -4.27 10.74 8.83
N ASP A 291 -4.89 11.83 9.30
CA ASP A 291 -5.27 11.99 10.71
C ASP A 291 -6.28 10.93 11.17
N GLN A 292 -7.30 10.67 10.34
CA GLN A 292 -8.30 9.65 10.60
C GLN A 292 -7.64 8.27 10.65
N TRP A 293 -6.81 7.93 9.67
CA TRP A 293 -6.15 6.64 9.58
C TRP A 293 -5.17 6.40 10.74
N LEU A 294 -4.36 7.39 11.14
CA LEU A 294 -3.47 7.29 12.31
C LEU A 294 -4.24 7.06 13.62
N ARG A 295 -5.45 7.61 13.73
CA ARG A 295 -6.32 7.46 14.90
C ARG A 295 -7.09 6.13 14.88
N SER A 296 -7.81 5.85 13.80
CA SER A 296 -8.74 4.72 13.64
C SER A 296 -8.04 3.43 13.25
N GLY A 297 -6.86 3.51 12.62
CA GLY A 297 -6.16 2.39 11.98
C GLY A 297 -6.90 1.77 10.81
N THR A 298 -7.96 2.41 10.32
CA THR A 298 -8.75 1.98 9.18
C THR A 298 -8.77 3.12 8.15
N LEU A 299 -8.52 2.82 6.87
CA LEU A 299 -8.50 3.84 5.83
C LEU A 299 -9.88 4.42 5.56
N MET A 300 -10.92 3.61 5.74
CA MET A 300 -12.32 4.02 5.68
C MET A 300 -13.00 3.64 6.99
N THR A 301 -13.89 4.50 7.49
CA THR A 301 -14.79 4.15 8.60
C THR A 301 -16.19 3.88 8.05
N SER A 302 -16.90 2.92 8.64
CA SER A 302 -18.23 2.48 8.20
C SER A 302 -19.30 3.57 8.16
N GLU A 303 -19.08 4.72 8.81
CA GLU A 303 -19.99 5.88 8.75
C GLU A 303 -19.98 6.57 7.37
N GLU A 304 -18.88 6.51 6.61
CA GLU A 304 -18.78 7.08 5.25
C GLU A 304 -19.37 6.13 4.18
N ALA A 305 -19.45 4.83 4.47
CA ALA A 305 -20.08 3.85 3.58
C ALA A 305 -21.60 4.01 3.47
N THR A 306 -22.24 4.71 4.41
CA THR A 306 -23.69 4.94 4.42
C THR A 306 -24.15 6.22 3.71
N ASP A 307 -23.26 7.19 3.48
CA ASP A 307 -23.64 8.47 2.86
C ASP A 307 -23.58 8.45 1.32
N SER A 308 -23.05 7.40 0.70
CA SER A 308 -23.09 7.20 -0.76
C SER A 308 -24.41 6.61 -1.27
N ASN A 309 -25.40 6.41 -0.39
CA ASN A 309 -26.74 5.88 -0.71
C ASN A 309 -27.88 6.88 -0.40
N ARG A 310 -27.60 8.19 -0.40
CA ARG A 310 -28.63 9.24 -0.30
C ARG A 310 -28.57 10.23 -1.45
#